data_AF-A0A5E4EFT6-F1
#
_entry.id   AF-A0A5E4EFT6-F1
#
_cell.length_a   1.000
_cell.length_b   1.000
_cell.length_c   1.000
_cell.angle_alpha   90.00
_cell.angle_beta   90.00
_cell.angle_gamma   90.00
#
_symmetry.space_group_name_H-M   'P 1'
#
loop_
_entity.id
_entity.type
_entity.pdbx_description
1 polymer ?
#
loop_
_entity_poly.entity_id
_entity_poly.type
_entity_poly.pdbx_seq_one_letter_code
_entity_poly.pdbx_strand_id
1 'polypeptide(L)'
;MQSGQVKRVETTPFEGQKPGTSGLRKKVKVFTQPHYLQNFVQSTFNALPADKVKGARIVVSGDGRYYSKEAIQIIIKMAAGNGVRSVWVGQNGLLSTPAVSAVVRERVGADGSKASGAFILTASHNPGGPNEDFGIKYNMENGGPAPESITDKIYENTTKIKEYLTVELPDVDIGKVGVTTFSVDGGTFDVDVFDSASDYVKLMKSIFDFEFIRKLLSSPKFTFCYDALHGVAGAYAKRIFVEELGAKESSLLNCVPKEDFGGGHPDPNLTYAKELVARMGLGKSTTQDEPPEFGAAADGDADRNMILGKRFFVTPSDSVAIIAANAVEAIPYFSAGLKGVARSMPTSAALDVVAQHLNLKFFEVPTGWKFFGNLMDAGLCSVCGEESFGTGSDHIREKDGIWAVLAWLSILAYKNKENLGGKNLVSVEDIVRQHWATFGRHYYTRYDYENVDAGAAKELMASLVKLQSSLSEVNQIVKGIRSDVSSVVNADEFEYKDPVDGSISKHQGIRYLFEDGSRLVFRLSGTGSEGATIRLYIEQYEKDPSKIGRESQEALGPLVEVALKLSKMQEFTGRSAPTVIT
;
A
#
# COMPACT_ATOMS: atom_id res chain seq x y z
N MET A 1 20.23 8.72 -35.49
CA MET A 1 18.94 8.72 -34.78
C MET A 1 17.93 7.98 -35.63
N GLN A 2 17.22 7.01 -35.06
CA GLN A 2 16.08 6.39 -35.74
C GLN A 2 14.91 7.38 -35.72
N SER A 3 14.18 7.47 -36.82
CA SER A 3 13.09 8.44 -37.00
C SER A 3 11.74 7.74 -37.07
N GLY A 4 10.74 8.25 -36.35
CA GLY A 4 9.36 7.82 -36.43
C GLY A 4 8.42 8.97 -36.79
N GLN A 5 7.29 8.65 -37.41
CA GLN A 5 6.20 9.59 -37.66
C GLN A 5 5.02 9.28 -36.76
N VAL A 6 4.36 10.32 -36.24
CA VAL A 6 3.16 10.14 -35.42
C VAL A 6 2.04 9.54 -36.27
N LYS A 7 1.47 8.45 -35.77
CA LYS A 7 0.32 7.77 -36.35
C LYS A 7 -0.89 7.93 -35.46
N ARG A 8 -2.04 8.12 -36.11
CA ARG A 8 -3.37 8.13 -35.52
C ARG A 8 -4.02 6.79 -35.82
N VAL A 9 -4.41 6.06 -34.78
CA VAL A 9 -5.03 4.74 -34.92
C VAL A 9 -6.45 4.81 -34.40
N GLU A 10 -7.41 4.45 -35.25
CA GLU A 10 -8.83 4.38 -34.87
C GLU A 10 -9.07 3.24 -33.86
N THR A 11 -9.99 3.45 -32.94
CA THR A 11 -10.36 2.50 -31.88
C THR A 11 -11.80 2.76 -31.43
N THR A 12 -12.33 1.88 -30.59
CA THR A 12 -13.65 2.02 -29.96
C THR A 12 -13.55 1.93 -28.44
N PRO A 13 -14.46 2.57 -27.68
CA PRO A 13 -14.49 2.46 -26.22
C PRO A 13 -14.60 1.00 -25.73
N PHE A 14 -14.02 0.73 -24.57
CA PHE A 14 -14.23 -0.51 -23.83
C PHE A 14 -15.04 -0.23 -22.57
N GLU A 15 -16.00 -1.10 -22.26
CA GLU A 15 -16.76 -1.00 -21.02
C GLU A 15 -15.87 -1.27 -19.80
N GLY A 16 -16.06 -0.51 -18.72
CA GLY A 16 -15.46 -0.82 -17.42
C GLY A 16 -13.98 -0.49 -17.27
N GLN A 17 -13.42 0.43 -18.07
CA GLN A 17 -12.07 1.00 -17.87
C GLN A 17 -12.05 2.10 -16.78
N LYS A 18 -12.81 1.93 -15.70
CA LYS A 18 -12.82 2.86 -14.56
C LYS A 18 -11.63 2.55 -13.63
N PRO A 19 -10.72 3.50 -13.37
CA PRO A 19 -9.69 3.31 -12.34
C PRO A 19 -10.34 3.13 -10.96
N GLY A 20 -9.88 2.13 -10.21
CA GLY A 20 -10.24 1.96 -8.79
C GLY A 20 -9.43 2.91 -7.91
N THR A 21 -9.43 2.66 -6.59
CA THR A 21 -8.66 3.45 -5.61
C THR A 21 -7.15 3.45 -5.87
N SER A 22 -6.65 2.47 -6.62
CA SER A 22 -5.21 2.26 -6.86
C SER A 22 -4.97 1.77 -8.30
N GLY A 23 -5.56 2.47 -9.27
CA GLY A 23 -5.40 2.21 -10.70
C GLY A 23 -6.45 1.27 -11.31
N LEU A 24 -6.33 1.02 -12.61
CA LEU A 24 -7.15 0.05 -13.33
C LEU A 24 -6.53 -1.34 -13.18
N ARG A 25 -7.33 -2.33 -12.75
CA ARG A 25 -6.92 -3.73 -12.59
C ARG A 25 -7.88 -4.66 -13.30
N LYS A 26 -7.35 -5.61 -14.05
CA LYS A 26 -8.07 -6.65 -14.80
C LYS A 26 -7.16 -7.86 -15.00
N LYS A 27 -7.74 -8.99 -15.39
CA LYS A 27 -6.97 -10.14 -15.85
C LYS A 27 -6.09 -9.76 -17.04
N VAL A 28 -4.88 -10.33 -17.11
CA VAL A 28 -3.91 -10.13 -18.22
C VAL A 28 -4.57 -10.31 -19.58
N LYS A 29 -5.41 -11.36 -19.74
CA LYS A 29 -6.16 -11.65 -20.97
C LYS A 29 -6.99 -10.47 -21.50
N VAL A 30 -7.39 -9.53 -20.62
CA VAL A 30 -8.12 -8.32 -21.00
C VAL A 30 -7.14 -7.25 -21.51
N PHE A 31 -6.03 -7.04 -20.81
CA PHE A 31 -5.00 -6.08 -21.19
C PHE A 31 -4.28 -6.41 -22.50
N THR A 32 -4.20 -7.70 -22.84
CA THR A 32 -3.60 -8.18 -24.09
C THR A 32 -4.57 -8.10 -25.28
N GLN A 33 -5.83 -7.72 -25.07
CA GLN A 33 -6.75 -7.46 -26.18
C GLN A 33 -6.23 -6.27 -27.00
N PRO A 34 -6.35 -6.31 -28.34
CA PRO A 34 -6.00 -5.18 -29.18
C PRO A 34 -6.67 -3.89 -28.69
N HIS A 35 -5.91 -2.81 -28.65
CA HIS A 35 -6.32 -1.46 -28.25
C HIS A 35 -6.70 -1.27 -26.77
N TYR A 36 -6.82 -2.31 -25.95
CA TYR A 36 -7.31 -2.15 -24.57
C TYR A 36 -6.38 -1.27 -23.72
N LEU A 37 -5.08 -1.62 -23.67
CA LEU A 37 -4.08 -0.83 -22.95
C LEU A 37 -3.92 0.56 -23.58
N GLN A 38 -3.85 0.63 -24.91
CA GLN A 38 -3.67 1.87 -25.64
C GLN A 38 -4.79 2.87 -25.37
N ASN A 39 -6.05 2.40 -25.32
CA ASN A 39 -7.19 3.26 -25.02
C ASN A 39 -7.08 3.88 -23.63
N PHE A 40 -6.67 3.10 -22.64
CA PHE A 40 -6.51 3.60 -21.27
C PHE A 40 -5.35 4.61 -21.16
N VAL A 41 -4.20 4.31 -21.78
CA VAL A 41 -3.02 5.19 -21.79
C VAL A 41 -3.34 6.51 -22.50
N GLN A 42 -4.01 6.47 -23.66
CA GLN A 42 -4.43 7.68 -24.37
C GLN A 42 -5.45 8.48 -23.57
N SER A 43 -6.43 7.81 -22.96
CA SER A 43 -7.43 8.46 -22.10
C SER A 43 -6.79 9.14 -20.89
N THR A 44 -5.69 8.57 -20.39
CA THR A 44 -4.86 9.17 -19.35
C THR A 44 -4.19 10.45 -19.86
N PHE A 45 -3.48 10.42 -21.00
CA PHE A 45 -2.92 11.64 -21.58
C PHE A 45 -3.97 12.72 -21.86
N ASN A 46 -5.15 12.34 -22.34
CA ASN A 46 -6.25 13.27 -22.62
C ASN A 46 -6.84 13.90 -21.35
N ALA A 47 -6.69 13.26 -20.18
CA ALA A 47 -7.19 13.79 -18.91
C ALA A 47 -6.24 14.83 -18.29
N LEU A 48 -4.98 14.87 -18.75
CA LEU A 48 -3.94 15.72 -18.21
C LEU A 48 -3.89 17.08 -18.94
N PRO A 49 -3.47 18.15 -18.24
CA PRO A 49 -3.15 19.41 -18.89
C PRO A 49 -2.04 19.23 -19.94
N ALA A 50 -2.10 20.03 -21.02
CA ALA A 50 -1.20 19.86 -22.16
C ALA A 50 0.29 20.01 -21.80
N ASP A 51 0.62 20.89 -20.84
CA ASP A 51 1.98 21.10 -20.33
C ASP A 51 2.51 19.94 -19.47
N LYS A 52 1.62 19.05 -19.00
CA LYS A 52 2.00 17.81 -18.30
C LYS A 52 2.28 16.64 -19.24
N VAL A 53 2.02 16.82 -20.53
CA VAL A 53 2.22 15.80 -21.58
C VAL A 53 3.23 16.29 -22.62
N LYS A 54 2.92 17.38 -23.33
CA LYS A 54 3.76 17.89 -24.43
C LYS A 54 5.03 18.54 -23.87
N GLY A 55 6.18 18.07 -24.34
CA GLY A 55 7.48 18.53 -23.86
C GLY A 55 7.84 18.01 -22.47
N ALA A 56 6.93 17.26 -21.82
CA ALA A 56 7.11 16.78 -20.47
C ALA A 56 8.02 15.55 -20.41
N ARG A 57 8.36 15.18 -19.18
CA ARG A 57 9.09 13.96 -18.87
C ARG A 57 8.22 13.11 -17.96
N ILE A 58 8.12 11.81 -18.22
CA ILE A 58 7.34 10.88 -17.39
C ILE A 58 8.17 9.68 -16.98
N VAL A 59 7.75 8.99 -15.92
CA VAL A 59 8.32 7.69 -15.52
C VAL A 59 7.40 6.56 -15.99
N VAL A 60 7.97 5.46 -16.47
CA VAL A 60 7.23 4.24 -16.82
C VAL A 60 8.00 3.03 -16.31
N SER A 61 7.46 2.34 -15.31
CA SER A 61 8.06 1.14 -14.70
C SER A 61 7.00 0.38 -13.91
N GLY A 62 7.36 -0.74 -13.31
CA GLY A 62 6.42 -1.52 -12.51
C GLY A 62 7.08 -2.58 -11.65
N ASP A 63 6.25 -3.52 -11.20
CA ASP A 63 6.69 -4.58 -10.29
C ASP A 63 7.33 -5.80 -10.97
N GLY A 64 7.37 -5.80 -12.29
CA GLY A 64 7.96 -6.88 -13.08
C GLY A 64 7.02 -8.06 -13.36
N ARG A 65 5.73 -7.97 -13.01
CA ARG A 65 4.74 -9.00 -13.37
C ARG A 65 4.65 -9.21 -14.88
N TYR A 66 4.17 -10.38 -15.29
CA TYR A 66 3.92 -10.73 -16.69
C TYR A 66 3.18 -9.60 -17.43
N TYR A 67 3.52 -9.39 -18.70
CA TYR A 67 3.05 -8.30 -19.58
C TYR A 67 3.65 -6.89 -19.30
N SER A 68 4.43 -6.70 -18.22
CA SER A 68 5.00 -5.38 -17.90
C SER A 68 5.98 -4.90 -18.99
N LYS A 69 6.84 -5.78 -19.51
CA LYS A 69 7.85 -5.39 -20.50
C LYS A 69 7.20 -4.91 -21.80
N GLU A 70 6.19 -5.63 -22.27
CA GLU A 70 5.40 -5.30 -23.45
C GLU A 70 4.63 -3.99 -23.26
N ALA A 71 3.99 -3.82 -22.09
CA ALA A 71 3.27 -2.60 -21.75
C ALA A 71 4.19 -1.37 -21.70
N ILE A 72 5.43 -1.50 -21.19
CA ILE A 72 6.42 -0.42 -21.20
C ILE A 72 6.72 0.04 -22.64
N GLN A 73 6.99 -0.90 -23.56
CA GLN A 73 7.27 -0.55 -24.96
C GLN A 73 6.08 0.15 -25.63
N ILE A 74 4.85 -0.30 -25.35
CA ILE A 74 3.63 0.34 -25.85
C ILE A 74 3.53 1.78 -25.32
N ILE A 75 3.72 1.98 -24.01
CA ILE A 75 3.60 3.30 -23.38
C ILE A 75 4.69 4.24 -23.89
N ILE A 76 5.93 3.77 -24.09
CA ILE A 76 7.03 4.58 -24.67
C ILE A 76 6.62 5.13 -26.05
N LYS A 77 6.11 4.28 -26.93
CA LYS A 77 5.69 4.66 -28.29
C LYS A 77 4.50 5.63 -28.28
N MET A 78 3.56 5.42 -27.36
CA MET A 78 2.42 6.32 -27.18
C MET A 78 2.82 7.66 -26.56
N ALA A 79 3.75 7.67 -25.61
CA ALA A 79 4.29 8.88 -25.01
C ALA A 79 4.94 9.75 -26.10
N ALA A 80 5.79 9.15 -26.93
CA ALA A 80 6.36 9.82 -28.11
C ALA A 80 5.26 10.39 -29.03
N GLY A 81 4.23 9.59 -29.33
CA GLY A 81 3.10 10.00 -30.18
C GLY A 81 2.28 11.16 -29.62
N ASN A 82 2.23 11.29 -28.29
CA ASN A 82 1.53 12.37 -27.60
C ASN A 82 2.43 13.60 -27.34
N GLY A 83 3.69 13.58 -27.81
CA GLY A 83 4.61 14.70 -27.70
C GLY A 83 5.35 14.80 -26.36
N VAL A 84 5.37 13.73 -25.56
CA VAL A 84 6.28 13.62 -24.41
C VAL A 84 7.71 13.73 -24.92
N ARG A 85 8.56 14.50 -24.24
CA ARG A 85 9.96 14.70 -24.63
C ARG A 85 10.86 13.57 -24.14
N SER A 86 10.58 13.01 -22.96
CA SER A 86 11.43 11.98 -22.38
C SER A 86 10.66 11.00 -21.48
N VAL A 87 11.07 9.72 -21.53
CA VAL A 87 10.59 8.67 -20.63
C VAL A 87 11.75 8.14 -19.80
N TRP A 88 11.55 8.07 -18.49
CA TRP A 88 12.45 7.45 -17.52
C TRP A 88 11.98 6.05 -17.18
N VAL A 89 12.88 5.07 -17.27
CA VAL A 89 12.57 3.65 -17.03
C VAL A 89 13.60 3.08 -16.07
N GLY A 90 13.18 2.47 -14.96
CA GLY A 90 14.08 1.70 -14.12
C GLY A 90 14.61 0.47 -14.87
N GLN A 91 15.84 0.07 -14.59
CA GLN A 91 16.47 -1.07 -15.25
C GLN A 91 15.58 -2.33 -15.18
N ASN A 92 15.48 -3.04 -16.30
CA ASN A 92 14.57 -4.16 -16.55
C ASN A 92 13.08 -3.82 -16.44
N GLY A 93 12.72 -2.52 -16.44
CA GLY A 93 11.37 -2.04 -16.19
C GLY A 93 10.97 -2.04 -14.71
N LEU A 94 11.90 -2.27 -13.79
CA LEU A 94 11.63 -2.46 -12.37
C LEU A 94 11.75 -1.14 -11.61
N LEU A 95 10.64 -0.68 -11.03
CA LEU A 95 10.63 0.30 -9.95
C LEU A 95 9.49 -0.04 -8.99
N SER A 96 9.76 -0.06 -7.69
CA SER A 96 8.70 -0.12 -6.69
C SER A 96 7.82 1.13 -6.75
N THR A 97 6.56 1.01 -6.34
CA THR A 97 5.65 2.16 -6.20
C THR A 97 6.28 3.29 -5.37
N PRO A 98 6.89 3.03 -4.19
CA PRO A 98 7.61 4.07 -3.45
C PRO A 98 8.83 4.65 -4.19
N ALA A 99 9.60 3.84 -4.92
CA ALA A 99 10.72 4.35 -5.72
C ALA A 99 10.26 5.22 -6.89
N VAL A 100 9.13 4.90 -7.54
CA VAL A 100 8.53 5.78 -8.55
C VAL A 100 8.17 7.13 -7.92
N SER A 101 7.53 7.14 -6.75
CA SER A 101 7.19 8.37 -6.04
C SER A 101 8.45 9.19 -5.71
N ALA A 102 9.50 8.54 -5.22
CA ALA A 102 10.80 9.16 -4.95
C ALA A 102 11.44 9.74 -6.22
N VAL A 103 11.46 9.00 -7.33
CA VAL A 103 12.03 9.45 -8.60
C VAL A 103 11.29 10.66 -9.14
N VAL A 104 9.96 10.65 -9.14
CA VAL A 104 9.15 11.79 -9.62
C VAL A 104 9.47 13.06 -8.82
N ARG A 105 9.65 12.92 -7.50
CA ARG A 105 9.85 14.04 -6.58
C ARG A 105 11.29 14.54 -6.54
N GLU A 106 12.27 13.64 -6.54
CA GLU A 106 13.65 13.95 -6.18
C GLU A 106 14.61 13.93 -7.38
N ARG A 107 14.35 13.10 -8.40
CA ARG A 107 15.27 12.97 -9.54
C ARG A 107 15.18 14.21 -10.43
N VAL A 108 16.33 14.82 -10.70
CA VAL A 108 16.47 15.98 -11.57
C VAL A 108 17.24 15.57 -12.81
N GLY A 109 16.66 15.79 -13.99
CA GLY A 109 17.31 15.48 -15.26
C GLY A 109 18.50 16.41 -15.55
N ALA A 110 19.32 16.03 -16.54
CA ALA A 110 20.49 16.82 -16.94
C ALA A 110 20.15 18.26 -17.38
N ASP A 111 18.90 18.51 -17.78
CA ASP A 111 18.36 19.81 -18.15
C ASP A 111 17.68 20.56 -16.99
N GLY A 112 17.80 20.06 -15.76
CA GLY A 112 17.18 20.65 -14.57
C GLY A 112 15.70 20.33 -14.37
N SER A 113 15.06 19.60 -15.28
CA SER A 113 13.62 19.28 -15.17
C SER A 113 13.34 17.96 -14.44
N LYS A 114 12.20 17.90 -13.76
CA LYS A 114 11.66 16.72 -13.07
C LYS A 114 10.59 16.03 -13.91
N ALA A 115 10.17 14.83 -13.51
CA ALA A 115 9.04 14.17 -14.14
C ALA A 115 7.71 14.84 -13.76
N SER A 116 6.76 14.91 -14.70
CA SER A 116 5.40 15.45 -14.50
C SER A 116 4.39 14.40 -13.99
N GLY A 117 4.79 13.13 -13.98
CA GLY A 117 3.96 12.01 -13.54
C GLY A 117 4.56 10.67 -13.94
N ALA A 118 3.83 9.60 -13.63
CA ALA A 118 4.31 8.24 -13.84
C ALA A 118 3.18 7.25 -14.17
N PHE A 119 3.43 6.37 -15.12
CA PHE A 119 2.67 5.13 -15.26
C PHE A 119 3.36 4.03 -14.45
N ILE A 120 2.61 3.39 -13.55
CA ILE A 120 3.12 2.28 -12.72
C ILE A 120 2.39 1.01 -13.08
N LEU A 121 3.12 0.01 -13.57
CA LEU A 121 2.59 -1.27 -14.04
C LEU A 121 2.59 -2.27 -12.89
N THR A 122 1.44 -2.38 -12.24
CA THR A 122 1.28 -3.14 -11.00
C THR A 122 -0.20 -3.35 -10.68
N ALA A 123 -0.52 -4.53 -10.14
CA ALA A 123 -1.76 -4.78 -9.41
C ALA A 123 -1.48 -5.05 -7.91
N SER A 124 -0.37 -4.54 -7.36
CA SER A 124 0.05 -4.61 -5.96
C SER A 124 0.04 -6.07 -5.49
N HIS A 125 -0.64 -6.36 -4.39
CA HIS A 125 -0.77 -7.68 -3.81
C HIS A 125 -1.38 -8.75 -4.74
N ASN A 126 -2.16 -8.41 -5.77
CA ASN A 126 -2.79 -9.40 -6.65
C ASN A 126 -1.76 -10.29 -7.39
N PRO A 127 -2.06 -11.58 -7.62
CA PRO A 127 -1.16 -12.53 -8.27
C PRO A 127 -0.83 -12.10 -9.71
N GLY A 128 0.33 -12.55 -10.19
CA GLY A 128 0.86 -12.27 -11.52
C GLY A 128 0.95 -13.54 -12.36
N GLY A 129 1.26 -13.38 -13.65
CA GLY A 129 1.34 -14.47 -14.61
C GLY A 129 0.27 -14.36 -15.71
N PRO A 130 0.37 -15.18 -16.77
CA PRO A 130 -0.42 -15.01 -17.99
C PRO A 130 -1.94 -15.13 -17.81
N ASN A 131 -2.39 -15.84 -16.76
CA ASN A 131 -3.80 -16.05 -16.46
C ASN A 131 -4.31 -15.18 -15.29
N GLU A 132 -3.44 -14.38 -14.68
CA GLU A 132 -3.73 -13.63 -13.46
C GLU A 132 -3.93 -12.15 -13.73
N ASP A 133 -3.63 -11.29 -12.75
CA ASP A 133 -4.00 -9.88 -12.77
C ASP A 133 -2.84 -8.99 -13.25
N PHE A 134 -3.19 -8.03 -14.10
CA PHE A 134 -2.35 -6.90 -14.48
C PHE A 134 -3.01 -5.61 -14.03
N GLY A 135 -2.22 -4.56 -13.85
CA GLY A 135 -2.74 -3.27 -13.48
C GLY A 135 -1.88 -2.12 -13.96
N ILE A 136 -2.51 -0.96 -14.09
CA ILE A 136 -1.87 0.29 -14.46
C ILE A 136 -2.38 1.41 -13.55
N LYS A 137 -1.45 2.03 -12.82
CA LYS A 137 -1.67 3.23 -12.00
C LYS A 137 -1.12 4.46 -12.74
N TYR A 138 -1.65 5.63 -12.41
CA TYR A 138 -1.05 6.90 -12.80
C TYR A 138 -0.82 7.77 -11.56
N ASN A 139 0.43 8.19 -11.37
CA ASN A 139 0.82 9.13 -10.32
C ASN A 139 1.12 10.50 -10.93
N MET A 140 0.77 11.55 -10.20
CA MET A 140 0.95 12.96 -10.59
C MET A 140 2.34 13.47 -10.22
N GLU A 141 2.64 14.72 -10.55
CA GLU A 141 3.92 15.40 -10.30
C GLU A 141 4.32 15.53 -8.82
N ASN A 142 3.39 15.45 -7.88
CA ASN A 142 3.71 15.38 -6.45
C ASN A 142 4.27 13.99 -6.05
N GLY A 143 4.25 13.01 -6.97
CA GLY A 143 4.67 11.63 -6.79
C GLY A 143 3.57 10.70 -6.30
N GLY A 144 2.35 11.20 -6.05
CA GLY A 144 1.24 10.44 -5.46
C GLY A 144 0.19 10.00 -6.48
N PRO A 145 -0.76 9.12 -6.08
CA PRO A 145 -1.85 8.68 -6.95
C PRO A 145 -2.66 9.83 -7.51
N ALA A 146 -3.14 9.70 -8.75
CA ALA A 146 -4.06 10.65 -9.33
C ALA A 146 -5.31 10.87 -8.43
N PRO A 147 -5.71 12.13 -8.18
CA PRO A 147 -6.90 12.44 -7.38
C PRO A 147 -8.18 12.07 -8.15
N GLU A 148 -9.32 12.04 -7.44
CA GLU A 148 -10.61 11.62 -8.02
C GLU A 148 -11.00 12.42 -9.26
N SER A 149 -10.77 13.73 -9.22
CA SER A 149 -11.04 14.63 -10.34
C SER A 149 -10.26 14.28 -11.62
N ILE A 150 -9.08 13.67 -11.50
CA ILE A 150 -8.30 13.19 -12.64
C ILE A 150 -8.77 11.79 -13.03
N THR A 151 -8.95 10.86 -12.09
CA THR A 151 -9.40 9.50 -12.42
C THR A 151 -10.79 9.47 -13.06
N ASP A 152 -11.69 10.39 -12.69
CA ASP A 152 -13.01 10.53 -13.30
C ASP A 152 -12.90 11.06 -14.73
N LYS A 153 -11.99 12.02 -15.00
CA LYS A 153 -11.69 12.49 -16.36
C LYS A 153 -11.08 11.38 -17.23
N ILE A 154 -10.18 10.58 -16.67
CA ILE A 154 -9.62 9.41 -17.36
C ILE A 154 -10.77 8.49 -17.76
N TYR A 155 -11.64 8.13 -16.81
CA TYR A 155 -12.79 7.28 -17.09
C TYR A 155 -13.72 7.89 -18.15
N GLU A 156 -14.07 9.16 -18.03
CA GLU A 156 -14.89 9.86 -19.03
C GLU A 156 -14.28 9.74 -20.44
N ASN A 157 -12.98 9.96 -20.57
CA ASN A 157 -12.27 9.83 -21.84
C ASN A 157 -12.32 8.39 -22.38
N THR A 158 -12.19 7.36 -21.53
CA THR A 158 -12.29 5.95 -21.97
C THR A 158 -13.64 5.62 -22.59
N THR A 159 -14.72 6.26 -22.14
CA THR A 159 -16.08 6.01 -22.66
C THR A 159 -16.35 6.68 -24.01
N LYS A 160 -15.51 7.64 -24.42
CA LYS A 160 -15.72 8.49 -25.61
C LYS A 160 -14.59 8.39 -26.64
N ILE A 161 -13.50 7.68 -26.32
CA ILE A 161 -12.32 7.55 -27.18
C ILE A 161 -12.67 6.97 -28.55
N LYS A 162 -12.08 7.55 -29.60
CA LYS A 162 -12.22 7.10 -31.00
C LYS A 162 -10.89 6.78 -31.66
N GLU A 163 -9.80 7.21 -31.03
CA GLU A 163 -8.46 7.14 -31.60
C GLU A 163 -7.40 7.26 -30.51
N TYR A 164 -6.20 6.79 -30.81
CA TYR A 164 -5.00 7.09 -30.03
C TYR A 164 -3.81 7.43 -30.92
N LEU A 165 -2.82 8.11 -30.33
CA LEU A 165 -1.58 8.49 -30.97
C LEU A 165 -0.45 7.54 -30.57
N THR A 166 0.37 7.15 -31.54
CA THR A 166 1.54 6.30 -31.34
C THR A 166 2.60 6.60 -32.40
N VAL A 167 3.79 6.03 -32.23
CA VAL A 167 4.90 6.11 -33.19
C VAL A 167 5.46 4.72 -33.40
N GLU A 168 5.81 4.39 -34.64
CA GLU A 168 6.63 3.21 -34.92
C GLU A 168 8.09 3.50 -34.59
N LEU A 169 8.52 2.99 -33.44
CA LEU A 169 9.91 2.98 -32.99
C LEU A 169 10.31 1.53 -32.68
N PRO A 170 11.59 1.17 -32.85
CA PRO A 170 12.08 -0.11 -32.34
C PRO A 170 12.04 -0.09 -30.81
N ASP A 171 11.95 -1.29 -30.23
CA ASP A 171 11.91 -1.45 -28.79
C ASP A 171 13.24 -0.99 -28.17
N VAL A 172 13.14 -0.35 -27.01
CA VAL A 172 14.30 0.04 -26.20
C VAL A 172 14.74 -1.17 -25.37
N ASP A 173 16.04 -1.45 -25.34
CA ASP A 173 16.61 -2.42 -24.40
C ASP A 173 16.58 -1.85 -22.98
N ILE A 174 15.47 -2.10 -22.28
CA ILE A 174 15.27 -1.67 -20.90
C ILE A 174 16.17 -2.39 -19.90
N GLY A 175 16.94 -3.42 -20.30
CA GLY A 175 17.91 -4.09 -19.44
C GLY A 175 19.24 -3.34 -19.32
N LYS A 176 19.51 -2.39 -20.22
CA LYS A 176 20.79 -1.67 -20.29
C LYS A 176 20.62 -0.21 -19.88
N VAL A 177 21.31 0.18 -18.82
CA VAL A 177 21.38 1.58 -18.38
C VAL A 177 21.98 2.47 -19.49
N GLY A 178 21.35 3.61 -19.75
CA GLY A 178 21.76 4.58 -20.74
C GLY A 178 20.58 5.30 -21.40
N VAL A 179 20.91 6.32 -22.19
CA VAL A 179 19.93 7.11 -22.94
C VAL A 179 19.86 6.64 -24.39
N THR A 180 18.65 6.36 -24.86
CA THR A 180 18.36 6.09 -26.27
C THR A 180 17.55 7.25 -26.84
N THR A 181 18.07 7.90 -27.89
CA THR A 181 17.44 9.07 -28.52
C THR A 181 16.84 8.72 -29.88
N PHE A 182 15.57 9.10 -30.05
CA PHE A 182 14.79 8.98 -31.28
C PHE A 182 14.48 10.36 -31.86
N SER A 183 14.23 10.41 -33.16
CA SER A 183 13.63 11.57 -33.82
C SER A 183 12.15 11.30 -34.08
N VAL A 184 11.27 12.19 -33.66
CA VAL A 184 9.81 12.06 -33.87
C VAL A 184 9.29 13.39 -34.41
N ASP A 185 8.73 13.38 -35.62
CA ASP A 185 8.24 14.57 -36.33
C ASP A 185 9.21 15.77 -36.31
N GLY A 186 10.53 15.49 -36.41
CA GLY A 186 11.59 16.51 -36.39
C GLY A 186 12.03 16.98 -34.99
N GLY A 187 11.36 16.54 -33.92
CA GLY A 187 11.78 16.71 -32.53
C GLY A 187 12.60 15.53 -32.00
N THR A 188 13.20 15.69 -30.82
CA THR A 188 13.95 14.65 -30.10
C THR A 188 13.09 14.00 -29.02
N PHE A 189 13.12 12.68 -28.92
CA PHE A 189 12.48 11.89 -27.87
C PHE A 189 13.50 10.96 -27.20
N ASP A 190 13.69 11.11 -25.89
CA ASP A 190 14.71 10.36 -25.14
C ASP A 190 14.08 9.31 -24.21
N VAL A 191 14.59 8.08 -24.26
CA VAL A 191 14.32 7.06 -23.25
C VAL A 191 15.58 6.85 -22.42
N ASP A 192 15.53 7.24 -21.15
CA ASP A 192 16.64 7.09 -20.18
C ASP A 192 16.34 5.91 -19.26
N VAL A 193 17.11 4.83 -19.46
CA VAL A 193 17.09 3.65 -18.60
C VAL A 193 18.12 3.85 -17.49
N PHE A 194 17.70 3.78 -16.24
CA PHE A 194 18.55 4.07 -15.08
C PHE A 194 18.49 2.99 -14.01
N ASP A 195 19.48 2.97 -13.11
CA ASP A 195 19.53 2.02 -12.01
C ASP A 195 18.31 2.15 -11.09
N SER A 196 17.60 1.04 -10.87
CA SER A 196 16.32 1.02 -10.16
C SER A 196 16.41 1.41 -8.68
N ALA A 197 17.58 1.26 -8.06
CA ALA A 197 17.75 1.38 -6.61
C ALA A 197 18.36 2.73 -6.18
N SER A 198 19.23 3.32 -7.00
CA SER A 198 20.12 4.42 -6.60
C SER A 198 19.42 5.62 -5.98
N ASP A 199 18.39 6.16 -6.64
CA ASP A 199 17.66 7.35 -6.15
C ASP A 199 16.90 7.05 -4.85
N TYR A 200 16.28 5.87 -4.78
CA TYR A 200 15.51 5.44 -3.62
C TYR A 200 16.40 5.15 -2.40
N VAL A 201 17.52 4.45 -2.59
CA VAL A 201 18.49 4.17 -1.51
C VAL A 201 19.09 5.47 -0.99
N LYS A 202 19.40 6.43 -1.87
CA LYS A 202 19.86 7.75 -1.48
C LYS A 202 18.84 8.47 -0.59
N LEU A 203 17.55 8.40 -0.93
CA LEU A 203 16.47 8.96 -0.11
C LEU A 203 16.37 8.25 1.24
N MET A 204 16.44 6.91 1.29
CA MET A 204 16.40 6.19 2.57
C MET A 204 17.56 6.59 3.50
N LYS A 205 18.76 6.80 2.95
CA LYS A 205 19.95 7.25 3.70
C LYS A 205 19.85 8.69 4.20
N SER A 206 19.01 9.54 3.61
CA SER A 206 18.77 10.88 4.15
C SER A 206 17.71 10.90 5.26
N ILE A 207 16.93 9.82 5.40
CA ILE A 207 15.88 9.69 6.40
C ILE A 207 16.36 8.99 7.67
N PHE A 208 17.11 7.89 7.50
CA PHE A 208 17.52 6.99 8.57
C PHE A 208 19.02 7.00 8.83
N ASP A 209 19.41 6.71 10.06
CA ASP A 209 20.82 6.46 10.41
C ASP A 209 21.21 5.02 10.07
N PHE A 210 21.76 4.83 8.87
CA PHE A 210 22.20 3.53 8.38
C PHE A 210 23.38 2.95 9.19
N GLU A 211 24.25 3.80 9.75
CA GLU A 211 25.35 3.31 10.59
C GLU A 211 24.80 2.68 11.86
N PHE A 212 23.79 3.32 12.44
CA PHE A 212 23.16 2.87 13.66
C PHE A 212 22.37 1.56 13.48
N ILE A 213 21.61 1.44 12.38
CA ILE A 213 20.96 0.18 12.02
C ILE A 213 22.00 -0.91 11.75
N ARG A 214 23.10 -0.60 11.04
CA ARG A 214 24.19 -1.55 10.78
C ARG A 214 24.81 -2.09 12.07
N LYS A 215 24.98 -1.25 13.10
CA LYS A 215 25.47 -1.70 14.43
C LYS A 215 24.54 -2.73 15.07
N LEU A 216 23.22 -2.55 14.97
CA LEU A 216 22.24 -3.53 15.43
C LEU A 216 22.37 -4.85 14.67
N LEU A 217 22.36 -4.80 13.32
CA LEU A 217 22.42 -6.00 12.47
C LEU A 217 23.76 -6.75 12.58
N SER A 218 24.84 -6.05 12.96
CA SER A 218 26.15 -6.66 13.20
C SER A 218 26.23 -7.39 14.55
N SER A 219 25.25 -7.19 15.45
CA SER A 219 25.21 -7.91 16.71
C SER A 219 24.97 -9.40 16.46
N PRO A 220 25.78 -10.31 17.02
CA PRO A 220 25.56 -11.75 16.86
C PRO A 220 24.25 -12.23 17.50
N LYS A 221 23.61 -11.38 18.31
CA LYS A 221 22.34 -11.64 18.99
C LYS A 221 21.12 -11.15 18.23
N PHE A 222 21.31 -10.41 17.14
CA PHE A 222 20.22 -9.89 16.32
C PHE A 222 20.23 -10.58 14.96
N THR A 223 19.22 -11.39 14.70
CA THR A 223 19.03 -12.08 13.42
C THR A 223 17.85 -11.47 12.67
N PHE A 224 18.02 -11.31 11.36
CA PHE A 224 17.11 -10.60 10.48
C PHE A 224 16.64 -11.52 9.35
N CYS A 225 15.39 -11.36 8.92
CA CYS A 225 14.85 -11.98 7.72
C CYS A 225 13.95 -11.02 6.95
N TYR A 226 14.07 -10.99 5.62
CA TYR A 226 13.24 -10.17 4.75
C TYR A 226 12.76 -10.97 3.55
N ASP A 227 11.46 -10.98 3.30
CA ASP A 227 10.82 -11.66 2.18
C ASP A 227 10.22 -10.67 1.18
N ALA A 228 10.72 -10.68 -0.05
CA ALA A 228 10.19 -9.82 -1.11
C ALA A 228 9.01 -10.47 -1.87
N LEU A 229 8.62 -11.70 -1.52
CA LEU A 229 7.56 -12.47 -2.17
C LEU A 229 7.70 -12.54 -3.69
N HIS A 230 8.94 -12.63 -4.19
CA HIS A 230 9.29 -12.58 -5.62
C HIS A 230 8.83 -11.29 -6.33
N GLY A 231 8.49 -10.24 -5.59
CA GLY A 231 8.12 -8.92 -6.08
C GLY A 231 9.30 -7.97 -6.23
N VAL A 232 8.98 -6.72 -6.56
CA VAL A 232 9.97 -5.71 -6.97
C VAL A 232 10.89 -5.25 -5.84
N ALA A 233 10.49 -5.46 -4.58
CA ALA A 233 11.34 -5.20 -3.41
C ALA A 233 12.71 -5.91 -3.52
N GLY A 234 12.78 -7.05 -4.23
CA GLY A 234 14.03 -7.77 -4.48
C GLY A 234 15.12 -6.92 -5.17
N ALA A 235 14.74 -5.96 -6.02
CA ALA A 235 15.67 -5.03 -6.67
C ALA A 235 16.37 -4.08 -5.67
N TYR A 236 15.81 -3.92 -4.48
CA TYR A 236 16.30 -3.03 -3.42
C TYR A 236 16.89 -3.79 -2.24
N ALA A 237 16.34 -4.96 -1.92
CA ALA A 237 16.62 -5.70 -0.70
C ALA A 237 18.11 -6.02 -0.52
N LYS A 238 18.79 -6.47 -1.58
CA LYS A 238 20.24 -6.74 -1.53
C LYS A 238 21.06 -5.47 -1.31
N ARG A 239 20.77 -4.41 -2.07
CA ARG A 239 21.47 -3.12 -1.95
C ARG A 239 21.29 -2.52 -0.55
N ILE A 240 20.09 -2.55 -0.01
CA ILE A 240 19.79 -1.95 1.30
C ILE A 240 20.26 -2.86 2.44
N PHE A 241 19.71 -4.07 2.57
CA PHE A 241 19.91 -4.87 3.77
C PHE A 241 21.28 -5.53 3.83
N VAL A 242 21.83 -5.97 2.70
CA VAL A 242 23.12 -6.67 2.67
C VAL A 242 24.28 -5.68 2.45
N GLU A 243 24.26 -4.94 1.35
CA GLU A 243 25.41 -4.10 0.95
C GLU A 243 25.55 -2.86 1.83
N GLU A 244 24.44 -2.17 2.14
CA GLU A 244 24.46 -0.96 2.96
C GLU A 244 24.34 -1.22 4.46
N LEU A 245 23.55 -2.21 4.90
CA LEU A 245 23.29 -2.46 6.32
C LEU A 245 24.02 -3.68 6.91
N GLY A 246 24.68 -4.50 6.09
CA GLY A 246 25.54 -5.60 6.55
C GLY A 246 24.81 -6.87 7.01
N ALA A 247 23.54 -7.04 6.68
CA ALA A 247 22.85 -8.32 6.88
C ALA A 247 23.48 -9.43 6.03
N LYS A 248 23.30 -10.68 6.44
CA LYS A 248 23.74 -11.83 5.64
C LYS A 248 22.82 -11.99 4.43
N GLU A 249 23.36 -12.41 3.29
CA GLU A 249 22.54 -12.69 2.10
C GLU A 249 21.48 -13.78 2.37
N SER A 250 21.77 -14.73 3.27
CA SER A 250 20.82 -15.74 3.75
C SER A 250 19.61 -15.19 4.53
N SER A 251 19.63 -13.90 4.90
CA SER A 251 18.48 -13.21 5.48
C SER A 251 17.43 -12.84 4.43
N LEU A 252 17.78 -12.87 3.15
CA LEU A 252 16.86 -12.53 2.07
C LEU A 252 16.12 -13.79 1.60
N LEU A 253 14.79 -13.73 1.60
CA LEU A 253 13.89 -14.71 1.03
C LEU A 253 13.23 -14.15 -0.22
N ASN A 254 13.15 -14.97 -1.27
CA ASN A 254 12.40 -14.68 -2.48
C ASN A 254 12.70 -13.29 -3.10
N CYS A 255 13.92 -12.77 -2.94
CA CYS A 255 14.35 -11.43 -3.37
C CYS A 255 14.78 -11.33 -4.85
N VAL A 256 14.34 -12.27 -5.68
CA VAL A 256 14.50 -12.19 -7.14
C VAL A 256 13.12 -11.97 -7.74
N PRO A 257 12.86 -10.82 -8.39
CA PRO A 257 11.59 -10.54 -9.05
C PRO A 257 11.24 -11.60 -10.10
N LYS A 258 9.99 -12.06 -10.12
CA LYS A 258 9.47 -13.03 -11.11
C LYS A 258 8.14 -12.54 -11.68
N GLU A 259 7.92 -12.82 -12.97
CA GLU A 259 6.72 -12.38 -13.70
C GLU A 259 5.41 -12.98 -13.15
N ASP A 260 5.49 -14.12 -12.47
CA ASP A 260 4.38 -14.82 -11.82
C ASP A 260 4.48 -14.82 -10.29
N PHE A 261 5.41 -14.05 -9.72
CA PHE A 261 5.74 -14.06 -8.29
C PHE A 261 5.99 -15.47 -7.71
N GLY A 262 6.56 -16.38 -8.51
CA GLY A 262 6.77 -17.77 -8.10
C GLY A 262 5.50 -18.60 -8.01
N GLY A 263 4.43 -18.20 -8.71
CA GLY A 263 3.11 -18.83 -8.68
C GLY A 263 2.31 -18.52 -7.41
N GLY A 264 2.78 -17.57 -6.60
CA GLY A 264 2.18 -17.17 -5.34
C GLY A 264 1.37 -15.87 -5.41
N HIS A 265 0.74 -15.53 -4.30
CA HIS A 265 0.08 -14.24 -4.09
C HIS A 265 1.06 -13.33 -3.34
N PRO A 266 1.57 -12.23 -3.94
CA PRO A 266 2.56 -11.37 -3.31
C PRO A 266 1.89 -10.41 -2.31
N ASP A 267 1.17 -10.95 -1.32
CA ASP A 267 0.50 -10.19 -0.26
C ASP A 267 1.13 -10.51 1.11
N PRO A 268 1.71 -9.53 1.81
CA PRO A 268 2.44 -9.76 3.04
C PRO A 268 1.45 -9.90 4.20
N ASN A 269 0.85 -11.07 4.33
CA ASN A 269 -0.01 -11.41 5.47
C ASN A 269 0.26 -12.86 5.94
N LEU A 270 -0.31 -13.22 7.10
CA LEU A 270 -0.09 -14.52 7.73
C LEU A 270 -0.53 -15.72 6.86
N THR A 271 -1.41 -15.49 5.87
CA THR A 271 -1.94 -16.52 4.97
C THR A 271 -1.00 -16.78 3.79
N TYR A 272 -0.50 -15.74 3.14
CA TYR A 272 0.26 -15.87 1.89
C TYR A 272 1.78 -15.87 2.08
N ALA A 273 2.31 -15.15 3.07
CA ALA A 273 3.74 -15.13 3.40
C ALA A 273 4.17 -16.37 4.21
N LYS A 274 3.74 -17.56 3.79
CA LYS A 274 3.84 -18.82 4.56
C LYS A 274 5.26 -19.19 4.95
N GLU A 275 6.21 -19.00 4.04
CA GLU A 275 7.62 -19.33 4.27
C GLU A 275 8.21 -18.44 5.37
N LEU A 276 7.98 -17.13 5.28
CA LEU A 276 8.40 -16.19 6.32
C LEU A 276 7.70 -16.49 7.66
N VAL A 277 6.39 -16.72 7.67
CA VAL A 277 5.62 -17.04 8.89
C VAL A 277 6.16 -18.30 9.57
N ALA A 278 6.48 -19.34 8.79
CA ALA A 278 7.11 -20.56 9.30
C ALA A 278 8.51 -20.26 9.87
N ARG A 279 9.34 -19.50 9.14
CA ARG A 279 10.69 -19.11 9.59
C ARG A 279 10.69 -18.24 10.85
N MET A 280 9.65 -17.44 11.04
CA MET A 280 9.44 -16.63 12.25
C MET A 280 8.77 -17.39 13.39
N GLY A 281 8.49 -18.69 13.23
CA GLY A 281 7.95 -19.55 14.28
C GLY A 281 6.48 -19.32 14.62
N LEU A 282 5.72 -18.72 13.71
CA LEU A 282 4.26 -18.51 13.80
C LEU A 282 3.47 -19.59 13.04
N GLY A 283 4.15 -20.43 12.26
CA GLY A 283 3.54 -21.56 11.57
C GLY A 283 3.18 -22.72 12.49
N LYS A 284 2.30 -23.62 12.02
CA LYS A 284 1.90 -24.84 12.76
C LYS A 284 3.02 -25.88 12.89
N SER A 285 4.03 -25.85 12.01
CA SER A 285 5.19 -26.73 12.09
C SER A 285 6.35 -26.04 12.80
N THR A 286 6.93 -26.71 13.79
CA THR A 286 8.18 -26.28 14.41
C THR A 286 9.35 -26.51 13.44
N THR A 287 10.03 -25.44 13.04
CA THR A 287 11.36 -25.55 12.45
C THR A 287 12.36 -25.95 13.53
N GLN A 288 13.41 -26.69 13.18
CA GLN A 288 14.50 -27.01 14.12
C GLN A 288 15.38 -25.78 14.42
N ASP A 289 15.42 -24.81 13.50
CA ASP A 289 16.18 -23.58 13.66
C ASP A 289 15.45 -22.55 14.52
N GLU A 290 16.23 -21.79 15.27
CA GLU A 290 15.72 -20.69 16.10
C GLU A 290 15.22 -19.54 15.22
N PRO A 291 13.98 -19.05 15.41
CA PRO A 291 13.43 -17.99 14.59
C PRO A 291 14.24 -16.68 14.69
N PRO A 292 14.33 -15.88 13.62
CA PRO A 292 14.96 -14.58 13.65
C PRO A 292 14.33 -13.63 14.68
N GLU A 293 15.11 -12.68 15.18
CA GLU A 293 14.62 -11.63 16.10
C GLU A 293 13.69 -10.62 15.41
N PHE A 294 13.91 -10.39 14.11
CA PHE A 294 13.06 -9.53 13.28
C PHE A 294 12.84 -10.12 11.88
N GLY A 295 11.59 -10.17 11.46
CA GLY A 295 11.15 -10.60 10.14
C GLY A 295 10.27 -9.55 9.49
N ALA A 296 10.38 -9.39 8.17
CA ALA A 296 9.44 -8.56 7.43
C ALA A 296 9.19 -9.06 6.01
N ALA A 297 8.05 -8.68 5.43
CA ALA A 297 7.74 -8.91 4.03
C ALA A 297 7.17 -7.66 3.37
N ALA A 298 7.25 -7.59 2.04
CA ALA A 298 6.58 -6.57 1.23
C ALA A 298 5.71 -7.20 0.13
N ASP A 299 4.72 -6.45 -0.37
CA ASP A 299 3.87 -6.89 -1.48
C ASP A 299 4.53 -6.71 -2.86
N GLY A 300 3.80 -7.08 -3.92
CA GLY A 300 4.32 -7.10 -5.29
C GLY A 300 5.04 -5.81 -5.73
N ASP A 301 4.46 -4.64 -5.41
CA ASP A 301 5.03 -3.33 -5.74
C ASP A 301 5.69 -2.60 -4.56
N ALA A 302 5.87 -3.31 -3.44
CA ALA A 302 6.56 -2.89 -2.23
C ALA A 302 5.97 -1.67 -1.49
N ASP A 303 4.69 -1.37 -1.70
CA ASP A 303 3.99 -0.31 -0.97
C ASP A 303 3.41 -0.82 0.37
N ARG A 304 3.36 -2.14 0.59
CA ARG A 304 2.94 -2.74 1.86
C ARG A 304 4.08 -3.39 2.63
N ASN A 305 3.87 -3.59 3.93
CA ASN A 305 4.78 -4.29 4.83
C ASN A 305 4.05 -5.17 5.86
N MET A 306 4.60 -6.34 6.12
CA MET A 306 4.31 -7.12 7.33
C MET A 306 5.52 -7.10 8.24
N ILE A 307 5.30 -6.89 9.53
CA ILE A 307 6.35 -6.86 10.56
C ILE A 307 6.12 -8.01 11.55
N LEU A 308 7.17 -8.80 11.76
CA LEU A 308 7.16 -9.95 12.64
C LEU A 308 8.30 -9.81 13.65
N GLY A 309 7.97 -9.99 14.92
CA GLY A 309 8.93 -10.36 15.94
C GLY A 309 9.14 -11.88 15.96
N LYS A 310 10.12 -12.31 16.75
CA LYS A 310 10.31 -13.72 17.06
C LYS A 310 9.03 -14.34 17.62
N ARG A 311 8.37 -15.23 16.87
CA ARG A 311 7.09 -15.86 17.23
C ARG A 311 5.98 -14.85 17.56
N PHE A 312 6.04 -13.65 16.99
CA PHE A 312 5.14 -12.56 17.34
C PHE A 312 4.69 -11.79 16.09
N PHE A 313 3.38 -11.60 15.93
CA PHE A 313 2.81 -10.81 14.83
C PHE A 313 2.53 -9.38 15.31
N VAL A 314 3.03 -8.38 14.58
CA VAL A 314 2.66 -6.99 14.81
C VAL A 314 1.52 -6.62 13.87
N THR A 315 0.37 -6.25 14.42
CA THR A 315 -0.74 -5.80 13.58
C THR A 315 -0.35 -4.51 12.83
N PRO A 316 -0.80 -4.29 11.58
CA PRO A 316 -0.46 -3.07 10.85
C PRO A 316 -0.93 -1.79 11.55
N SER A 317 -2.04 -1.86 12.28
CA SER A 317 -2.56 -0.76 13.08
C SER A 317 -1.67 -0.42 14.28
N ASP A 318 -1.19 -1.44 15.02
CA ASP A 318 -0.20 -1.23 16.08
C ASP A 318 1.12 -0.71 15.49
N SER A 319 1.52 -1.22 14.32
CA SER A 319 2.77 -0.84 13.65
C SER A 319 2.86 0.68 13.41
N VAL A 320 1.83 1.28 12.81
CA VAL A 320 1.83 2.73 12.59
C VAL A 320 1.78 3.52 13.91
N ALA A 321 1.04 3.05 14.91
CA ALA A 321 0.96 3.69 16.22
C ALA A 321 2.32 3.68 16.95
N ILE A 322 3.03 2.54 16.91
CA ILE A 322 4.35 2.37 17.50
C ILE A 322 5.39 3.22 16.76
N ILE A 323 5.35 3.26 15.43
CA ILE A 323 6.23 4.13 14.65
C ILE A 323 6.01 5.59 15.05
N ALA A 324 4.76 6.07 15.08
CA ALA A 324 4.46 7.45 15.49
C ALA A 324 4.94 7.75 16.93
N ALA A 325 4.75 6.82 17.86
CA ALA A 325 5.14 6.98 19.26
C ALA A 325 6.67 7.08 19.48
N ASN A 326 7.48 6.55 18.56
CA ASN A 326 8.93 6.49 18.69
C ASN A 326 9.68 7.32 17.63
N ALA A 327 8.98 7.88 16.64
CA ALA A 327 9.56 8.50 15.45
C ALA A 327 10.57 9.60 15.78
N VAL A 328 10.22 10.54 16.66
CA VAL A 328 11.05 11.71 16.99
C VAL A 328 12.38 11.31 17.61
N GLU A 329 12.39 10.27 18.44
CA GLU A 329 13.60 9.81 19.13
C GLU A 329 14.47 8.89 18.27
N ALA A 330 13.83 8.05 17.45
CA ALA A 330 14.51 6.94 16.77
C ALA A 330 14.86 7.22 15.30
N ILE A 331 14.23 8.21 14.65
CA ILE A 331 14.36 8.43 13.20
C ILE A 331 14.81 9.89 12.95
N PRO A 332 16.04 10.13 12.45
CA PRO A 332 16.61 11.48 12.29
C PRO A 332 15.71 12.45 11.52
N TYR A 333 15.01 11.97 10.49
CA TYR A 333 14.07 12.76 9.70
C TYR A 333 12.97 13.44 10.52
N PHE A 334 12.55 12.87 11.65
CA PHE A 334 11.50 13.42 12.52
C PHE A 334 12.04 14.12 13.77
N SER A 335 13.35 14.40 13.85
CA SER A 335 13.98 15.04 15.01
C SER A 335 13.38 16.40 15.38
N ALA A 336 12.79 17.11 14.41
CA ALA A 336 12.08 18.38 14.63
C ALA A 336 10.63 18.22 15.11
N GLY A 337 10.15 16.99 15.30
CA GLY A 337 8.77 16.66 15.67
C GLY A 337 7.89 16.23 14.50
N LEU A 338 6.70 15.71 14.81
CA LEU A 338 5.68 15.32 13.83
C LEU A 338 4.68 16.46 13.61
N LYS A 339 4.36 16.75 12.34
CA LYS A 339 3.36 17.77 11.97
C LYS A 339 1.92 17.35 12.33
N GLY A 340 1.70 16.04 12.30
CA GLY A 340 0.45 15.36 12.59
C GLY A 340 0.51 13.92 12.11
N VAL A 341 -0.53 13.15 12.41
CA VAL A 341 -0.64 11.75 12.01
C VAL A 341 -2.01 11.46 11.43
N ALA A 342 -2.11 10.42 10.61
CA ALA A 342 -3.37 10.07 9.99
C ALA A 342 -3.51 8.56 9.81
N ARG A 343 -4.74 8.06 9.86
CA ARG A 343 -5.06 6.67 9.50
C ARG A 343 -6.31 6.62 8.64
N SER A 344 -6.48 5.54 7.90
CA SER A 344 -7.77 5.31 7.24
C SER A 344 -8.82 4.92 8.29
N MET A 345 -10.08 5.26 8.02
CA MET A 345 -11.23 4.99 8.88
C MET A 345 -11.30 3.54 9.39
N PRO A 346 -11.13 2.49 8.57
CA PRO A 346 -11.18 1.12 9.08
C PRO A 346 -9.96 0.71 9.92
N THR A 347 -8.85 1.45 9.86
CA THR A 347 -7.63 1.15 10.62
C THR A 347 -7.84 1.39 12.10
N SER A 348 -7.30 0.52 12.97
CA SER A 348 -7.55 0.63 14.42
C SER A 348 -7.21 2.00 15.00
N ALA A 349 -7.97 2.39 16.03
CA ALA A 349 -7.80 3.63 16.76
C ALA A 349 -6.54 3.65 17.66
N ALA A 350 -5.65 2.65 17.56
CA ALA A 350 -4.36 2.64 18.26
C ALA A 350 -3.51 3.90 17.98
N LEU A 351 -3.56 4.43 16.75
CA LEU A 351 -2.85 5.68 16.43
C LEU A 351 -3.49 6.91 17.11
N ASP A 352 -4.78 6.87 17.37
CA ASP A 352 -5.56 7.99 17.93
C ASP A 352 -5.15 8.24 19.37
N VAL A 353 -5.00 7.17 20.17
CA VAL A 353 -4.55 7.27 21.56
C VAL A 353 -3.11 7.75 21.67
N VAL A 354 -2.24 7.39 20.71
CA VAL A 354 -0.89 7.94 20.59
C VAL A 354 -0.93 9.43 20.24
N ALA A 355 -1.73 9.81 19.25
CA ALA A 355 -1.85 11.20 18.82
C ALA A 355 -2.36 12.09 19.96
N GLN A 356 -3.35 11.62 20.72
CA GLN A 356 -3.86 12.32 21.90
C GLN A 356 -2.77 12.47 22.98
N HIS A 357 -2.05 11.39 23.30
CA HIS A 357 -1.00 11.41 24.32
C HIS A 357 0.16 12.34 23.96
N LEU A 358 0.54 12.37 22.67
CA LEU A 358 1.60 13.24 22.15
C LEU A 358 1.12 14.64 21.74
N ASN A 359 -0.16 14.95 21.94
CA ASN A 359 -0.79 16.21 21.55
C ASN A 359 -0.56 16.57 20.06
N LEU A 360 -0.70 15.57 19.19
CA LEU A 360 -0.54 15.70 17.74
C LEU A 360 -1.88 15.96 17.05
N LYS A 361 -1.85 16.69 15.93
CA LYS A 361 -2.98 16.71 15.01
C LYS A 361 -3.23 15.31 14.48
N PHE A 362 -4.49 14.90 14.46
CA PHE A 362 -4.92 13.57 14.02
C PHE A 362 -5.99 13.70 12.93
N PHE A 363 -5.89 12.86 11.90
CA PHE A 363 -6.85 12.80 10.80
C PHE A 363 -7.31 11.36 10.55
N GLU A 364 -8.62 11.14 10.64
CA GLU A 364 -9.27 9.93 10.15
C GLU A 364 -9.76 10.19 8.71
N VAL A 365 -9.21 9.45 7.74
CA VAL A 365 -9.49 9.65 6.30
C VAL A 365 -10.12 8.41 5.67
N PRO A 366 -10.72 8.48 4.48
CA PRO A 366 -11.18 7.27 3.80
C PRO A 366 -10.03 6.36 3.36
N THR A 367 -10.33 5.10 3.04
CA THR A 367 -9.33 4.17 2.48
C THR A 367 -8.82 4.66 1.11
N GLY A 368 -7.50 4.69 0.95
CA GLY A 368 -6.83 5.13 -0.28
C GLY A 368 -5.81 6.24 -0.05
N TRP A 369 -4.59 6.05 -0.57
CA TRP A 369 -3.46 6.87 -0.16
C TRP A 369 -3.52 8.34 -0.62
N LYS A 370 -4.34 8.65 -1.63
CA LYS A 370 -4.58 10.01 -2.13
C LYS A 370 -5.01 11.00 -1.05
N PHE A 371 -5.80 10.56 -0.05
CA PHE A 371 -6.23 11.43 1.05
C PHE A 371 -5.08 11.83 1.98
N PHE A 372 -4.13 10.92 2.23
CA PHE A 372 -2.91 11.26 2.97
C PHE A 372 -2.03 12.21 2.16
N GLY A 373 -1.94 12.02 0.84
CA GLY A 373 -1.18 12.90 -0.06
C GLY A 373 -1.56 14.37 0.09
N ASN A 374 -2.87 14.67 0.09
CA ASN A 374 -3.39 16.02 0.34
C ASN A 374 -2.91 16.60 1.68
N LEU A 375 -3.04 15.83 2.76
CA LEU A 375 -2.60 16.25 4.09
C LEU A 375 -1.08 16.48 4.15
N MET A 376 -0.29 15.64 3.49
CA MET A 376 1.17 15.79 3.42
C MET A 376 1.58 17.03 2.64
N ASP A 377 0.92 17.31 1.51
CA ASP A 377 1.17 18.52 0.69
C ASP A 377 0.81 19.80 1.44
N ALA A 378 -0.23 19.77 2.29
CA ALA A 378 -0.60 20.87 3.18
C ALA A 378 0.27 20.96 4.46
N GLY A 379 1.25 20.07 4.64
CA GLY A 379 2.09 20.05 5.84
C GLY A 379 1.34 19.69 7.13
N LEU A 380 0.25 18.93 7.03
CA LEU A 380 -0.61 18.52 8.15
C LEU A 380 -0.31 17.11 8.67
N CYS A 381 0.35 16.27 7.88
CA CYS A 381 0.61 14.88 8.23
C CYS A 381 2.09 14.53 7.99
N SER A 382 2.70 13.84 8.96
CA SER A 382 4.07 13.32 8.89
C SER A 382 4.11 11.80 8.81
N VAL A 383 3.31 11.08 9.60
CA VAL A 383 3.24 9.61 9.61
C VAL A 383 1.80 9.17 9.44
N CYS A 384 1.57 8.20 8.55
CA CYS A 384 0.24 7.65 8.36
C CYS A 384 0.26 6.17 8.01
N GLY A 385 -0.90 5.51 8.12
CA GLY A 385 -1.01 4.09 7.88
C GLY A 385 -2.42 3.60 7.60
N GLU A 386 -2.47 2.41 7.03
CA GLU A 386 -3.67 1.65 6.74
C GLU A 386 -3.52 0.23 7.30
N GLU A 387 -4.58 -0.31 7.89
CA GLU A 387 -4.68 -1.69 8.38
C GLU A 387 -4.32 -2.75 7.33
N SER A 388 -4.44 -2.38 6.05
CA SER A 388 -4.07 -3.20 4.89
C SER A 388 -2.56 -3.27 4.67
N PHE A 389 -1.79 -3.41 5.75
CA PHE A 389 -0.31 -3.51 5.74
C PHE A 389 0.37 -2.27 5.15
N GLY A 390 -0.28 -1.10 5.20
CA GLY A 390 0.23 0.13 4.62
C GLY A 390 0.81 1.06 5.67
N THR A 391 2.03 1.53 5.48
CA THR A 391 2.63 2.55 6.35
C THR A 391 3.52 3.47 5.53
N GLY A 392 3.58 4.75 5.89
CA GLY A 392 4.43 5.70 5.20
C GLY A 392 4.54 7.03 5.91
N SER A 393 5.25 7.96 5.28
CA SER A 393 5.44 9.33 5.76
C SER A 393 5.54 10.32 4.62
N ASP A 394 5.63 11.61 4.94
CA ASP A 394 5.67 12.71 3.98
C ASP A 394 6.96 12.80 3.12
N HIS A 395 7.90 11.86 3.27
CA HIS A 395 9.07 11.74 2.41
C HIS A 395 8.71 11.49 0.93
N ILE A 396 7.62 10.76 0.69
CA ILE A 396 7.02 10.52 -0.62
C ILE A 396 5.50 10.69 -0.57
N ARG A 397 4.78 10.30 -1.63
CA ARG A 397 3.31 10.37 -1.70
C ARG A 397 2.68 9.00 -1.98
N GLU A 398 3.34 7.95 -1.56
CA GLU A 398 2.87 6.57 -1.57
C GLU A 398 3.12 5.92 -0.20
N LYS A 399 2.51 4.75 0.02
CA LYS A 399 2.97 3.88 1.11
C LYS A 399 4.38 3.38 0.78
N ASP A 400 5.13 2.98 1.80
CA ASP A 400 6.46 2.46 1.62
C ASP A 400 6.78 1.33 2.61
N GLY A 401 6.80 0.10 2.08
CA GLY A 401 7.04 -1.08 2.89
C GLY A 401 8.48 -1.20 3.38
N ILE A 402 9.47 -0.80 2.57
CA ILE A 402 10.88 -0.85 2.98
C ILE A 402 11.17 0.25 4.00
N TRP A 403 10.60 1.44 3.82
CA TRP A 403 10.67 2.51 4.80
C TRP A 403 10.12 2.08 6.16
N ALA A 404 8.99 1.36 6.20
CA ALA A 404 8.43 0.86 7.45
C ALA A 404 9.37 -0.15 8.14
N VAL A 405 10.03 -1.01 7.37
CA VAL A 405 11.05 -1.93 7.88
C VAL A 405 12.24 -1.17 8.46
N LEU A 406 12.75 -0.14 7.76
CA LEU A 406 13.84 0.69 8.25
C LEU A 406 13.44 1.51 9.49
N ALA A 407 12.18 1.96 9.58
CA ALA A 407 11.64 2.62 10.76
C ALA A 407 11.65 1.68 11.98
N TRP A 408 11.19 0.44 11.83
CA TRP A 408 11.25 -0.56 12.88
C TRP A 408 12.68 -0.91 13.29
N LEU A 409 13.59 -1.11 12.34
CA LEU A 409 15.00 -1.35 12.63
C LEU A 409 15.64 -0.17 13.36
N SER A 410 15.27 1.07 13.02
CA SER A 410 15.74 2.28 13.71
C SER A 410 15.23 2.33 15.15
N ILE A 411 13.96 2.00 15.39
CA ILE A 411 13.37 1.91 16.73
C ILE A 411 14.08 0.82 17.55
N LEU A 412 14.28 -0.37 16.99
CA LEU A 412 15.00 -1.46 17.66
C LEU A 412 16.45 -1.08 17.97
N ALA A 413 17.13 -0.41 17.04
CA ALA A 413 18.50 0.08 17.26
C ALA A 413 18.52 1.10 18.39
N TYR A 414 17.57 2.04 18.40
CA TYR A 414 17.43 3.07 19.44
C TYR A 414 17.18 2.47 20.81
N LYS A 415 16.22 1.55 20.94
CA LYS A 415 15.91 0.89 22.22
C LYS A 415 17.04 0.01 22.74
N ASN A 416 17.94 -0.44 21.86
CA ASN A 416 19.09 -1.27 22.23
C ASN A 416 20.43 -0.53 22.28
N LYS A 417 20.45 0.79 22.07
CA LYS A 417 21.69 1.58 21.86
C LYS A 417 22.71 1.45 22.99
N GLU A 418 22.24 1.33 24.22
CA GLU A 418 23.09 1.19 25.43
C GLU A 418 23.33 -0.28 25.81
N ASN A 419 22.66 -1.22 25.16
CA ASN A 419 22.56 -2.63 25.57
C ASN A 419 22.93 -3.62 24.45
N LEU A 420 23.56 -3.18 23.35
CA LEU A 420 23.99 -4.06 22.25
C LEU A 420 24.91 -5.21 22.71
N GLY A 421 25.70 -4.99 23.77
CA GLY A 421 26.56 -6.01 24.40
C GLY A 421 25.94 -6.75 25.60
N GLY A 422 24.74 -6.34 26.06
CA GLY A 422 24.10 -6.93 27.23
C GLY A 422 23.50 -8.30 26.97
N LYS A 423 22.95 -8.95 28.01
CA LYS A 423 22.55 -10.37 27.95
C LYS A 423 21.45 -10.61 26.91
N ASN A 424 20.38 -9.83 26.97
CA ASN A 424 19.20 -9.89 26.09
C ASN A 424 18.98 -8.52 25.45
N LEU A 425 18.60 -8.50 24.18
CA LEU A 425 18.16 -7.28 23.50
C LEU A 425 16.67 -7.05 23.77
N VAL A 426 16.23 -5.79 23.71
CA VAL A 426 14.81 -5.42 23.63
C VAL A 426 14.27 -5.93 22.30
N SER A 427 13.28 -6.81 22.36
CA SER A 427 12.65 -7.44 21.20
C SER A 427 11.50 -6.61 20.62
N VAL A 428 10.98 -7.03 19.46
CA VAL A 428 9.75 -6.47 18.88
C VAL A 428 8.57 -6.64 19.84
N GLU A 429 8.44 -7.83 20.46
CA GLU A 429 7.35 -8.12 21.40
C GLU A 429 7.43 -7.22 22.64
N ASP A 430 8.64 -6.98 23.18
CA ASP A 430 8.82 -6.06 24.32
C ASP A 430 8.33 -4.65 23.99
N ILE A 431 8.64 -4.14 22.79
CA ILE A 431 8.19 -2.82 22.34
C ILE A 431 6.67 -2.78 22.23
N VAL A 432 6.05 -3.80 21.63
CA VAL A 432 4.60 -3.87 21.45
C VAL A 432 3.88 -3.99 22.79
N ARG A 433 4.36 -4.84 23.69
CA ARG A 433 3.79 -4.99 25.04
C ARG A 433 3.94 -3.72 25.87
N GLN A 434 5.08 -3.03 25.77
CA GLN A 434 5.27 -1.74 26.42
C GLN A 434 4.32 -0.67 25.85
N HIS A 435 4.09 -0.69 24.53
CA HIS A 435 3.11 0.18 23.89
C HIS A 435 1.70 -0.07 24.45
N TRP A 436 1.25 -1.33 24.49
CA TRP A 436 -0.05 -1.69 25.06
C TRP A 436 -0.17 -1.33 26.55
N ALA A 437 0.89 -1.48 27.34
CA ALA A 437 0.89 -1.07 28.74
C ALA A 437 0.74 0.45 28.91
N THR A 438 1.21 1.24 27.94
CA THR A 438 1.20 2.71 28.00
C THR A 438 -0.11 3.29 27.47
N PHE A 439 -0.62 2.75 26.35
CA PHE A 439 -1.74 3.33 25.60
C PHE A 439 -3.03 2.49 25.65
N GLY A 440 -2.99 1.31 26.27
CA GLY A 440 -4.01 0.29 26.10
C GLY A 440 -3.81 -0.51 24.81
N ARG A 441 -4.53 -1.62 24.67
CA ARG A 441 -4.49 -2.50 23.50
C ARG A 441 -5.79 -2.36 22.71
N HIS A 442 -5.65 -2.12 21.41
CA HIS A 442 -6.75 -2.22 20.47
C HIS A 442 -6.69 -3.60 19.80
N TYR A 443 -7.43 -4.55 20.34
CA TYR A 443 -7.62 -5.83 19.67
C TYR A 443 -8.30 -5.58 18.33
N TYR A 444 -7.78 -6.17 17.26
CA TYR A 444 -8.23 -5.90 15.91
C TYR A 444 -8.25 -7.17 15.06
N THR A 445 -9.27 -7.31 14.21
CA THR A 445 -9.28 -8.29 13.12
C THR A 445 -10.07 -7.79 11.92
N ARG A 446 -9.70 -8.25 10.74
CA ARG A 446 -10.43 -8.00 9.49
C ARG A 446 -10.85 -9.29 8.82
N TYR A 447 -12.13 -9.36 8.44
CA TYR A 447 -12.74 -10.48 7.72
C TYR A 447 -13.08 -10.03 6.29
N ASP A 448 -12.48 -10.69 5.30
CA ASP A 448 -12.71 -10.42 3.89
C ASP A 448 -13.58 -11.52 3.29
N TYR A 449 -14.76 -11.13 2.80
CA TYR A 449 -15.67 -11.99 2.03
C TYR A 449 -15.50 -11.66 0.56
N GLU A 450 -14.56 -12.35 -0.08
CA GLU A 450 -14.19 -12.12 -1.48
C GLU A 450 -15.12 -12.83 -2.45
N ASN A 451 -15.24 -12.27 -3.67
CA ASN A 451 -16.00 -12.85 -4.78
C ASN A 451 -17.45 -13.21 -4.37
N VAL A 452 -18.11 -12.31 -3.63
CA VAL A 452 -19.55 -12.40 -3.34
C VAL A 452 -20.35 -11.75 -4.46
N ASP A 453 -21.64 -12.09 -4.55
CA ASP A 453 -22.56 -11.45 -5.49
C ASP A 453 -22.67 -9.94 -5.19
N ALA A 454 -22.55 -9.13 -6.24
CA ALA A 454 -22.51 -7.68 -6.09
C ALA A 454 -23.87 -7.07 -5.74
N GLY A 455 -24.99 -7.71 -6.14
CA GLY A 455 -26.33 -7.29 -5.77
C GLY A 455 -26.59 -7.55 -4.29
N ALA A 456 -26.36 -8.78 -3.86
CA ALA A 456 -26.51 -9.20 -2.46
C ALA A 456 -25.60 -8.39 -1.51
N ALA A 457 -24.36 -8.10 -1.91
CA ALA A 457 -23.47 -7.27 -1.12
C ALA A 457 -23.99 -5.83 -0.94
N LYS A 458 -24.60 -5.25 -1.98
CA LYS A 458 -25.23 -3.91 -1.90
C LYS A 458 -26.45 -3.93 -0.98
N GLU A 459 -27.27 -4.97 -1.06
CA GLU A 459 -28.44 -5.14 -0.18
C GLU A 459 -28.04 -5.27 1.29
N LEU A 460 -27.00 -6.06 1.58
CA LEU A 460 -26.42 -6.15 2.93
C LEU A 460 -26.00 -4.78 3.44
N MET A 461 -25.22 -4.03 2.66
CA MET A 461 -24.74 -2.71 3.07
C MET A 461 -25.91 -1.73 3.29
N ALA A 462 -26.91 -1.74 2.40
CA ALA A 462 -28.10 -0.92 2.55
C ALA A 462 -28.90 -1.27 3.82
N SER A 463 -28.96 -2.55 4.19
CA SER A 463 -29.62 -2.99 5.43
C SER A 463 -28.94 -2.44 6.69
N LEU A 464 -27.60 -2.43 6.71
CA LEU A 464 -26.82 -1.86 7.81
C LEU A 464 -26.99 -0.33 7.89
N VAL A 465 -26.89 0.36 6.75
CA VAL A 465 -27.09 1.82 6.69
C VAL A 465 -28.50 2.20 7.17
N LYS A 466 -29.53 1.39 6.86
CA LYS A 466 -30.89 1.62 7.38
C LYS A 466 -30.95 1.52 8.91
N LEU A 467 -30.30 0.51 9.49
CA LEU A 467 -30.27 0.29 10.94
C LEU A 467 -29.63 1.45 11.72
N GLN A 468 -28.71 2.21 11.11
CA GLN A 468 -28.03 3.33 11.77
C GLN A 468 -29.01 4.38 12.33
N SER A 469 -30.21 4.50 11.74
CA SER A 469 -31.21 5.50 12.12
C SER A 469 -31.90 5.22 13.47
N SER A 470 -31.69 4.02 14.05
CA SER A 470 -32.34 3.59 15.29
C SER A 470 -31.34 2.87 16.20
N LEU A 471 -30.60 3.62 17.01
CA LEU A 471 -29.66 3.04 17.98
C LEU A 471 -30.36 2.16 19.03
N SER A 472 -31.64 2.41 19.33
CA SER A 472 -32.42 1.54 20.22
C SER A 472 -32.65 0.16 19.62
N GLU A 473 -33.01 0.09 18.34
CA GLU A 473 -33.17 -1.18 17.61
C GLU A 473 -31.83 -1.91 17.50
N VAL A 474 -30.75 -1.20 17.13
CA VAL A 474 -29.40 -1.76 17.09
C VAL A 474 -29.02 -2.36 18.44
N ASN A 475 -29.23 -1.61 19.54
CA ASN A 475 -28.90 -2.10 20.88
C ASN A 475 -29.79 -3.25 21.33
N GLN A 476 -31.07 -3.30 20.95
CA GLN A 476 -31.91 -4.48 21.19
C GLN A 476 -31.36 -5.73 20.50
N ILE A 477 -30.92 -5.60 19.24
CA ILE A 477 -30.28 -6.69 18.49
C ILE A 477 -28.97 -7.10 19.16
N VAL A 478 -28.07 -6.14 19.42
CA VAL A 478 -26.76 -6.39 20.05
C VAL A 478 -26.94 -7.11 21.39
N LYS A 479 -27.79 -6.59 22.28
CA LYS A 479 -28.03 -7.19 23.61
C LYS A 479 -28.78 -8.52 23.54
N GLY A 480 -29.62 -8.71 22.53
CA GLY A 480 -30.28 -10.00 22.25
C GLY A 480 -29.30 -11.07 21.76
N ILE A 481 -28.23 -10.67 21.07
CA ILE A 481 -27.14 -11.57 20.63
C ILE A 481 -26.18 -11.84 21.79
N ARG A 482 -25.66 -10.78 22.42
CA ARG A 482 -24.66 -10.83 23.50
C ARG A 482 -24.89 -9.70 24.50
N SER A 483 -25.36 -10.04 25.69
CA SER A 483 -25.68 -9.06 26.73
C SER A 483 -24.45 -8.37 27.33
N ASP A 484 -23.29 -9.03 27.27
CA ASP A 484 -21.99 -8.59 27.77
C ASP A 484 -21.25 -7.62 26.83
N VAL A 485 -21.64 -7.55 25.56
CA VAL A 485 -21.10 -6.56 24.61
C VAL A 485 -21.65 -5.18 24.96
N SER A 486 -20.80 -4.15 24.92
CA SER A 486 -21.18 -2.77 25.23
C SER A 486 -22.31 -2.23 24.32
N SER A 487 -22.94 -1.14 24.71
CA SER A 487 -23.99 -0.52 23.89
C SER A 487 -23.38 0.33 22.78
N VAL A 488 -24.01 0.33 21.60
CA VAL A 488 -23.69 1.24 20.50
C VAL A 488 -24.19 2.64 20.86
N VAL A 489 -23.29 3.62 20.85
CA VAL A 489 -23.57 5.03 21.20
C VAL A 489 -23.59 5.95 19.99
N ASN A 490 -22.99 5.52 18.87
CA ASN A 490 -23.07 6.23 17.59
C ASN A 490 -23.05 5.24 16.43
N ALA A 491 -23.76 5.56 15.36
CA ALA A 491 -23.69 4.83 14.09
C ALA A 491 -23.80 5.81 12.93
N ASP A 492 -22.85 5.73 11.99
CA ASP A 492 -22.81 6.63 10.84
C ASP A 492 -22.21 5.96 9.61
N GLU A 493 -22.68 6.41 8.45
CA GLU A 493 -22.05 6.13 7.17
C GLU A 493 -20.96 7.20 6.94
N PHE A 494 -19.70 6.78 7.01
CA PHE A 494 -18.56 7.69 7.07
C PHE A 494 -18.52 8.63 5.85
N GLU A 495 -18.48 9.93 6.15
CA GLU A 495 -18.27 11.02 5.21
C GLU A 495 -17.01 11.77 5.62
N TYR A 496 -16.13 12.02 4.66
CA TYR A 496 -14.93 12.80 4.87
C TYR A 496 -15.02 14.09 4.07
N LYS A 497 -14.78 15.21 4.75
CA LYS A 497 -14.57 16.51 4.13
C LYS A 497 -13.09 16.83 4.21
N ASP A 498 -12.42 16.87 3.06
CA ASP A 498 -10.99 17.12 2.99
C ASP A 498 -10.69 18.56 3.49
N PRO A 499 -9.79 18.74 4.48
CA PRO A 499 -9.50 20.04 5.05
C PRO A 499 -8.62 20.93 4.14
N VAL A 500 -8.08 20.39 3.05
CA VAL A 500 -7.17 21.07 2.14
C VAL A 500 -7.94 21.62 0.94
N ASP A 501 -8.69 20.76 0.24
CA ASP A 501 -9.41 21.14 -0.99
C ASP A 501 -10.94 21.29 -0.82
N GLY A 502 -11.48 20.90 0.34
CA GLY A 502 -12.91 21.00 0.66
C GLY A 502 -13.79 19.96 -0.04
N SER A 503 -13.21 19.00 -0.77
CA SER A 503 -13.94 17.91 -1.41
C SER A 503 -14.62 17.01 -0.37
N ILE A 504 -15.71 16.36 -0.78
CA ILE A 504 -16.52 15.52 0.10
C ILE A 504 -16.61 14.11 -0.49
N SER A 505 -16.07 13.14 0.25
CA SER A 505 -16.19 11.71 -0.07
C SER A 505 -17.21 11.07 0.86
N LYS A 506 -18.38 10.73 0.31
CA LYS A 506 -19.50 10.08 1.02
C LYS A 506 -19.44 8.56 0.88
N HIS A 507 -20.23 7.84 1.67
CA HIS A 507 -20.46 6.39 1.53
C HIS A 507 -19.17 5.55 1.66
N GLN A 508 -18.28 5.94 2.57
CA GLN A 508 -16.95 5.30 2.69
C GLN A 508 -16.95 4.05 3.58
N GLY A 509 -18.07 3.77 4.24
CA GLY A 509 -18.31 2.58 5.07
C GLY A 509 -19.24 2.90 6.24
N ILE A 510 -20.03 1.93 6.68
CA ILE A 510 -20.91 2.06 7.85
C ILE A 510 -20.15 1.69 9.13
N ARG A 511 -20.29 2.50 10.17
CA ARG A 511 -19.62 2.33 11.46
C ARG A 511 -20.65 2.20 12.57
N TYR A 512 -20.40 1.30 13.51
CA TYR A 512 -21.10 1.23 14.80
C TYR A 512 -20.06 1.38 15.90
N LEU A 513 -20.16 2.45 16.69
CA LEU A 513 -19.21 2.83 17.73
C LEU A 513 -19.83 2.56 19.10
N PHE A 514 -19.09 1.85 19.95
CA PHE A 514 -19.55 1.36 21.24
C PHE A 514 -19.03 2.24 22.37
N GLU A 515 -19.74 2.26 23.49
CA GLU A 515 -19.41 3.09 24.67
C GLU A 515 -18.02 2.80 25.26
N ASP A 516 -17.53 1.57 25.12
CA ASP A 516 -16.24 1.12 25.66
C ASP A 516 -15.06 1.42 24.72
N GLY A 517 -15.31 2.08 23.58
CA GLY A 517 -14.31 2.34 22.54
C GLY A 517 -14.19 1.23 21.48
N SER A 518 -14.96 0.14 21.61
CA SER A 518 -15.06 -0.87 20.56
C SER A 518 -15.75 -0.32 19.32
N ARG A 519 -15.53 -0.95 18.16
CA ARG A 519 -16.19 -0.57 16.91
C ARG A 519 -16.31 -1.71 15.92
N LEU A 520 -17.38 -1.63 15.14
CA LEU A 520 -17.62 -2.45 13.96
C LEU A 520 -17.66 -1.54 12.73
N VAL A 521 -16.92 -1.92 11.69
CA VAL A 521 -16.92 -1.19 10.42
C VAL A 521 -17.20 -2.18 9.30
N PHE A 522 -18.11 -1.83 8.39
CA PHE A 522 -18.39 -2.61 7.18
C PHE A 522 -18.13 -1.76 5.95
N ARG A 523 -17.45 -2.34 4.95
CA ARG A 523 -17.09 -1.65 3.72
C ARG A 523 -17.18 -2.56 2.51
N LEU A 524 -17.71 -2.05 1.41
CA LEU A 524 -17.61 -2.68 0.10
C LEU A 524 -16.31 -2.25 -0.59
N SER A 525 -15.43 -3.19 -0.92
CA SER A 525 -14.14 -2.89 -1.55
C SER A 525 -14.26 -2.64 -3.06
N GLY A 526 -13.45 -1.71 -3.59
CA GLY A 526 -13.35 -1.39 -5.02
C GLY A 526 -12.11 -1.96 -5.72
N THR A 527 -11.36 -2.88 -5.10
CA THR A 527 -10.07 -3.37 -5.60
C THR A 527 -10.12 -4.75 -6.27
N GLY A 528 -11.28 -5.43 -6.26
CA GLY A 528 -11.43 -6.76 -6.85
C GLY A 528 -11.38 -6.74 -8.39
N SER A 529 -10.78 -7.77 -8.99
CA SER A 529 -10.82 -7.99 -10.44
C SER A 529 -12.12 -8.68 -10.89
N GLU A 530 -12.78 -9.41 -9.98
CA GLU A 530 -14.04 -10.15 -10.19
C GLU A 530 -14.95 -10.03 -8.95
N GLY A 531 -16.28 -10.03 -9.17
CA GLY A 531 -17.28 -9.96 -8.09
C GLY A 531 -17.22 -8.70 -7.20
N ALA A 532 -17.81 -8.80 -6.00
CA ALA A 532 -17.67 -7.81 -4.94
C ALA A 532 -16.92 -8.39 -3.74
N THR A 533 -16.31 -7.54 -2.91
CA THR A 533 -15.68 -7.95 -1.65
C THR A 533 -16.25 -7.12 -0.50
N ILE A 534 -16.79 -7.79 0.51
CA ILE A 534 -17.23 -7.14 1.75
C ILE A 534 -16.12 -7.31 2.78
N ARG A 535 -15.68 -6.19 3.37
CA ARG A 535 -14.71 -6.17 4.47
C ARG A 535 -15.40 -5.78 5.76
N LEU A 536 -15.26 -6.62 6.76
CA LEU A 536 -15.71 -6.39 8.13
C LEU A 536 -14.48 -6.19 9.01
N TYR A 537 -14.39 -5.04 9.67
CA TYR A 537 -13.34 -4.71 10.62
C TYR A 537 -13.94 -4.66 12.02
N ILE A 538 -13.29 -5.33 12.96
CA ILE A 538 -13.79 -5.52 14.32
C ILE A 538 -12.69 -5.12 15.28
N GLU A 539 -13.02 -4.25 16.22
CA GLU A 539 -12.07 -3.73 17.19
C GLU A 539 -12.65 -3.64 18.58
N GLN A 540 -11.82 -4.01 19.56
CA GLN A 540 -12.10 -3.84 20.99
C GLN A 540 -10.93 -3.12 21.66
N TYR A 541 -11.24 -2.01 22.34
CA TYR A 541 -10.27 -1.32 23.18
C TYR A 541 -10.21 -1.93 24.58
N GLU A 542 -9.01 -2.21 25.08
CA GLU A 542 -8.77 -2.77 26.40
C GLU A 542 -7.67 -1.99 27.13
N LYS A 543 -7.97 -1.55 28.35
CA LYS A 543 -7.04 -0.79 29.20
C LYS A 543 -6.70 -1.51 30.50
N ASP A 544 -7.42 -2.59 30.84
CA ASP A 544 -7.17 -3.38 32.03
C ASP A 544 -5.88 -4.21 31.84
N PRO A 545 -4.80 -3.96 32.62
CA PRO A 545 -3.54 -4.68 32.48
C PRO A 545 -3.65 -6.20 32.62
N SER A 546 -4.69 -6.70 33.30
CA SER A 546 -4.94 -8.14 33.41
C SER A 546 -5.52 -8.76 32.14
N LYS A 547 -6.06 -7.93 31.23
CA LYS A 547 -6.78 -8.36 30.01
C LYS A 547 -6.08 -8.01 28.71
N ILE A 548 -5.08 -7.12 28.72
CA ILE A 548 -4.31 -6.76 27.51
C ILE A 548 -3.46 -7.92 26.95
N GLY A 549 -3.21 -8.96 27.74
CA GLY A 549 -2.41 -10.13 27.35
C GLY A 549 -3.19 -11.26 26.68
N ARG A 550 -4.51 -11.13 26.48
CA ARG A 550 -5.35 -12.18 25.89
C ARG A 550 -5.02 -12.41 24.42
N GLU A 551 -5.43 -13.58 23.92
CA GLU A 551 -5.43 -13.86 22.49
C GLU A 551 -6.48 -13.01 21.77
N SER A 552 -6.13 -12.46 20.61
CA SER A 552 -7.02 -11.53 19.89
C SER A 552 -8.35 -12.19 19.51
N GLN A 553 -8.32 -13.46 19.11
CA GLN A 553 -9.53 -14.21 18.74
C GLN A 553 -10.47 -14.43 19.93
N GLU A 554 -9.92 -14.63 21.13
CA GLU A 554 -10.71 -14.77 22.37
C GLU A 554 -11.34 -13.43 22.76
N ALA A 555 -10.57 -12.35 22.74
CA ALA A 555 -11.05 -11.02 23.08
C ALA A 555 -12.18 -10.57 22.14
N LEU A 556 -11.99 -10.76 20.83
CA LEU A 556 -12.91 -10.28 19.79
C LEU A 556 -14.11 -11.18 19.55
N GLY A 557 -14.09 -12.44 20.00
CA GLY A 557 -15.15 -13.43 19.76
C GLY A 557 -16.59 -12.91 20.00
N PRO A 558 -16.89 -12.23 21.12
CA PRO A 558 -18.22 -11.64 21.35
C PRO A 558 -18.62 -10.61 20.30
N LEU A 559 -17.71 -9.73 19.89
CA LEU A 559 -17.97 -8.72 18.86
C LEU A 559 -18.07 -9.32 17.46
N VAL A 560 -17.29 -10.36 17.15
CA VAL A 560 -17.42 -11.12 15.90
C VAL A 560 -18.82 -11.72 15.78
N GLU A 561 -19.32 -12.34 16.84
CA GLU A 561 -20.66 -12.92 16.85
C GLU A 561 -21.75 -11.85 16.61
N VAL A 562 -21.64 -10.71 17.31
CA VAL A 562 -22.52 -9.55 17.11
C VAL A 562 -22.46 -9.06 15.67
N ALA A 563 -21.26 -8.86 15.12
CA ALA A 563 -21.07 -8.31 13.79
C ALA A 563 -21.71 -9.19 12.69
N LEU A 564 -21.47 -10.50 12.74
CA LEU A 564 -21.98 -11.44 11.73
C LEU A 564 -23.51 -11.56 11.76
N LYS A 565 -24.11 -11.57 12.96
CA LYS A 565 -25.57 -11.64 13.14
C LYS A 565 -26.24 -10.31 12.84
N LEU A 566 -25.66 -9.18 13.26
CA LEU A 566 -26.16 -7.83 12.96
C LEU A 566 -26.20 -7.58 11.45
N SER A 567 -25.15 -7.97 10.73
CA SER A 567 -25.07 -7.77 9.28
C SER A 567 -25.79 -8.83 8.47
N LYS A 568 -26.25 -9.92 9.10
CA LYS A 568 -26.83 -11.08 8.43
C LYS A 568 -25.94 -11.59 7.30
N MET A 569 -24.62 -11.64 7.54
CA MET A 569 -23.60 -11.87 6.51
C MET A 569 -23.90 -13.15 5.70
N GLN A 570 -24.20 -14.24 6.39
CA GLN A 570 -24.49 -15.53 5.77
C GLN A 570 -25.82 -15.53 5.01
N GLU A 571 -26.85 -14.83 5.49
CA GLU A 571 -28.17 -14.78 4.84
C GLU A 571 -28.09 -14.06 3.48
N PHE A 572 -27.38 -12.93 3.42
CA PHE A 572 -27.22 -12.20 2.16
C PHE A 572 -26.22 -12.87 1.21
N THR A 573 -25.07 -13.31 1.71
CA THR A 573 -23.96 -13.73 0.84
C THR A 573 -23.88 -15.25 0.61
N GLY A 574 -24.60 -16.05 1.40
CA GLY A 574 -24.45 -17.50 1.45
C GLY A 574 -23.13 -17.99 2.07
N ARG A 575 -22.25 -17.09 2.51
CA ARG A 575 -20.92 -17.44 3.05
C ARG A 575 -21.00 -17.67 4.56
N SER A 576 -20.64 -18.87 5.01
CA SER A 576 -20.57 -19.24 6.43
C SER A 576 -19.26 -18.83 7.12
N ALA A 577 -18.22 -18.50 6.35
CA ALA A 577 -16.91 -18.09 6.84
C ALA A 577 -16.28 -17.05 5.88
N PRO A 578 -15.40 -16.16 6.38
CA PRO A 578 -14.63 -15.26 5.53
C PRO A 578 -13.63 -16.04 4.68
N THR A 579 -13.27 -15.47 3.51
CA THR A 579 -12.22 -16.00 2.64
C THR A 579 -10.84 -15.81 3.26
N VAL A 580 -10.61 -14.63 3.86
CA VAL A 580 -9.34 -14.27 4.52
C VAL A 580 -9.65 -13.63 5.88
N ILE A 581 -8.83 -13.98 6.88
CA ILE A 581 -8.82 -13.34 8.20
C ILE A 581 -7.44 -12.71 8.38
N THR A 582 -7.42 -11.44 8.75
CA THR A 582 -6.21 -10.67 9.06
C THR A 582 -6.22 -10.19 10.51
#